data_AF-A0A8T6HAY0-F1
#
_entry.id   AF-A0A8T6HAY0-F1
#
_cell.length_a   1.000
_cell.length_b   1.000
_cell.length_c   1.000
_cell.angle_alpha   90.00
_cell.angle_beta   90.00
_cell.angle_gamma   90.00
#
_symmetry.space_group_name_H-M   'P 1'
#
loop_
_entity.id
_entity.type
_entity.pdbx_description
1 polymer ?
#
loop_
_entity_poly.entity_id
_entity_poly.type
_entity_poly.pdbx_seq_one_letter_code
_entity_poly.pdbx_strand_id
1 'polypeptide(L)'
;MNENWVLKEDEAVELLALLITSARIQLDEPAHYGPLRLLTASERLSGMILERASGKSRDFLQANVERIPELHMRMSDVDAYAAGLDALCREVAECLLRHSSLEEKT
;
A
#
# COMPACT_ATOMS: atom_id res chain seq x y z
N MET A 1 26.33 8.16 -5.10
CA MET A 1 25.46 7.19 -4.39
C MET A 1 24.50 6.65 -5.44
N ASN A 2 24.59 5.37 -5.80
CA ASN A 2 23.50 4.77 -6.55
C ASN A 2 22.38 4.54 -5.54
N GLU A 3 21.50 5.54 -5.41
CA GLU A 3 20.20 5.32 -4.78
C GLU A 3 19.51 4.27 -5.63
N ASN A 4 19.32 3.08 -5.08
CA ASN A 4 18.74 1.97 -5.81
C ASN A 4 17.23 2.21 -5.91
N TRP A 5 16.81 2.95 -6.94
CA TRP A 5 15.41 3.27 -7.21
C TRP A 5 14.62 1.97 -7.36
N VAL A 6 13.65 1.75 -6.48
CA VAL A 6 12.79 0.56 -6.49
C VAL A 6 11.65 0.72 -7.50
N LEU A 7 11.21 1.96 -7.73
CA LEU A 7 10.26 2.35 -8.77
C LEU A 7 11.01 2.89 -10.01
N LYS A 8 10.55 2.48 -11.20
CA LYS A 8 10.89 3.15 -12.46
C LYS A 8 10.09 4.43 -12.63
N GLU A 9 10.57 5.34 -13.48
CA GLU A 9 9.88 6.60 -13.78
C GLU A 9 8.44 6.35 -14.25
N ASP A 10 8.23 5.46 -15.23
CA ASP A 10 6.90 5.15 -15.74
C ASP A 10 5.96 4.57 -14.66
N GLU A 11 6.49 3.71 -13.77
CA GLU A 11 5.74 3.13 -12.64
C GLU A 11 5.34 4.23 -11.64
N ALA A 12 6.24 5.18 -11.37
CA ALA A 12 5.96 6.32 -10.50
C ALA A 12 4.93 7.29 -11.12
N VAL A 13 5.03 7.56 -12.43
CA VAL A 13 4.06 8.39 -13.16
C VAL A 13 2.69 7.73 -13.19
N GLU A 14 2.62 6.40 -13.39
CA GLU A 14 1.37 5.65 -13.33
C GLU A 14 0.71 5.76 -11.95
N LEU A 15 1.48 5.58 -10.87
CA LEU A 15 0.97 5.70 -9.51
C LEU A 15 0.50 7.13 -9.20
N LEU A 16 1.24 8.15 -9.66
CA LEU A 16 0.84 9.55 -9.52
C LEU A 16 -0.47 9.83 -10.24
N ALA A 17 -0.62 9.35 -11.48
CA ALA A 17 -1.84 9.49 -12.25
C ALA A 17 -3.03 8.82 -11.54
N LEU A 18 -2.84 7.62 -11.00
CA LEU A 18 -3.86 6.93 -10.22
C LEU A 18 -4.28 7.74 -8.99
N LEU A 19 -3.34 8.27 -8.21
CA LEU A 19 -3.62 9.03 -7.00
C LEU A 19 -4.38 10.33 -7.30
N ILE A 20 -3.95 11.10 -8.32
CA ILE A 20 -4.58 12.37 -8.70
C ILE A 20 -6.00 12.13 -9.24
N THR A 21 -6.17 11.17 -10.15
CA THR A 21 -7.48 10.86 -10.73
C THR A 21 -8.44 10.29 -9.67
N SER A 22 -7.93 9.44 -8.77
CA SER A 22 -8.66 8.94 -7.60
C SER A 22 -9.17 10.09 -6.71
N ALA A 23 -8.32 11.05 -6.39
CA ALA A 23 -8.67 12.21 -5.58
C ALA A 23 -9.77 13.06 -6.25
N ARG A 24 -9.70 13.26 -7.58
CA ARG A 24 -10.74 13.98 -8.31
C ARG A 24 -12.07 13.23 -8.23
N ILE A 25 -12.10 11.94 -8.57
CA ILE A 25 -13.36 11.18 -8.63
C ILE A 25 -14.01 11.10 -7.24
N GLN A 26 -13.21 11.07 -6.17
CA GLN A 26 -13.71 11.01 -4.80
C GLN A 26 -14.57 12.22 -4.38
N LEU A 27 -14.51 13.35 -5.10
CA LEU A 27 -15.40 14.49 -4.85
C LEU A 27 -16.85 14.21 -5.24
N ASP A 28 -17.08 13.31 -6.20
CA ASP A 28 -18.41 13.00 -6.74
C ASP A 28 -18.94 11.63 -6.27
N GLU A 29 -18.10 10.82 -5.62
CA GLU A 29 -18.44 9.47 -5.16
C GLU A 29 -18.72 9.39 -3.66
N PRO A 30 -19.40 8.31 -3.20
CA PRO A 30 -19.60 8.08 -1.78
C PRO A 30 -18.28 8.02 -0.99
N ALA A 31 -18.28 8.56 0.22
CA ALA A 31 -17.08 8.68 1.06
C ALA A 31 -16.35 7.35 1.32
N HIS A 32 -17.07 6.22 1.35
CA HIS A 32 -16.49 4.89 1.58
C HIS A 32 -15.63 4.37 0.41
N TYR A 33 -15.74 4.94 -0.79
CA TYR A 33 -14.84 4.63 -1.91
C TYR A 33 -13.43 5.21 -1.74
N GLY A 34 -13.26 6.21 -0.87
CA GLY A 34 -11.96 6.83 -0.61
C GLY A 34 -10.95 5.82 -0.07
N PRO A 35 -11.28 5.10 1.02
CA PRO A 35 -10.48 3.99 1.52
C PRO A 35 -10.17 2.92 0.46
N LEU A 36 -11.14 2.54 -0.39
CA LEU A 36 -10.91 1.55 -1.45
C LEU A 36 -9.85 2.00 -2.46
N ARG A 37 -9.87 3.27 -2.86
CA ARG A 37 -8.89 3.81 -3.81
C ARG A 37 -7.50 3.88 -3.22
N LEU A 38 -7.38 4.24 -1.94
CA LEU A 38 -6.10 4.22 -1.22
C LEU A 38 -5.54 2.80 -1.14
N LEU A 39 -6.38 1.83 -0.84
CA LEU A 39 -6.00 0.41 -0.85
C LEU A 39 -5.57 -0.05 -2.25
N THR A 40 -6.32 0.30 -3.30
CA THR A 40 -5.98 -0.03 -4.70
C THR A 40 -4.61 0.55 -5.10
N ALA A 41 -4.33 1.80 -4.71
CA ALA A 41 -3.03 2.42 -4.96
C ALA A 41 -1.91 1.70 -4.19
N SER A 42 -2.18 1.26 -2.95
CA SER A 42 -1.24 0.54 -2.11
C SER A 42 -0.91 -0.86 -2.64
N GLU A 43 -1.91 -1.58 -3.14
CA GLU A 43 -1.75 -2.87 -3.81
C GLU A 43 -0.88 -2.73 -5.07
N ARG A 44 -1.20 -1.76 -5.94
CA ARG A 44 -0.44 -1.49 -7.17
C ARG A 44 1.01 -1.12 -6.87
N LEU A 45 1.23 -0.21 -5.91
CA LEU A 45 2.57 0.14 -5.47
C LEU A 45 3.32 -1.11 -4.98
N SER A 46 2.66 -1.95 -4.17
CA SER A 46 3.26 -3.18 -3.65
C SER A 46 3.69 -4.12 -4.78
N GLY A 47 2.85 -4.33 -5.79
CA GLY A 47 3.18 -5.12 -6.98
C GLY A 47 4.34 -4.54 -7.81
N MET A 48 4.37 -3.22 -8.02
CA MET A 48 5.43 -2.55 -8.78
C MET A 48 6.82 -2.72 -8.13
N ILE A 49 6.87 -2.67 -6.80
CA ILE A 49 8.14 -2.67 -6.06
C ILE A 49 8.57 -4.06 -5.56
N LEU A 50 7.67 -5.04 -5.52
CA LEU A 50 7.89 -6.37 -4.94
C LEU A 50 9.18 -7.03 -5.45
N GLU A 51 9.38 -7.07 -6.76
CA GLU A 51 10.52 -7.76 -7.36
C GLU A 51 11.86 -7.13 -7.02
N ARG A 52 11.88 -5.81 -6.77
CA ARG A 52 13.07 -5.02 -6.47
C ARG A 52 13.22 -4.70 -4.98
N ALA A 53 12.27 -5.15 -4.17
CA ALA A 53 12.25 -4.93 -2.74
C ALA A 53 13.29 -5.77 -2.02
N SER A 54 13.81 -5.23 -0.91
CA SER A 54 14.65 -5.99 0.01
C SER A 54 13.87 -7.17 0.62
N GLY A 55 14.57 -8.22 1.05
CA GLY A 55 13.94 -9.32 1.78
C GLY A 55 13.17 -8.88 3.03
N LYS A 56 13.54 -7.75 3.66
CA LYS A 56 12.86 -7.20 4.85
C LYS A 56 11.42 -6.74 4.58
N SER A 57 11.14 -6.31 3.35
CA SER A 57 9.82 -5.82 2.93
C SER A 57 9.09 -6.79 2.01
N ARG A 58 9.77 -7.75 1.38
CA ARG A 58 9.19 -8.62 0.36
C ARG A 58 7.94 -9.37 0.85
N ASP A 59 7.99 -9.95 2.04
CA ASP A 59 6.84 -10.69 2.61
C ASP A 59 5.63 -9.78 2.86
N PHE A 60 5.89 -8.57 3.37
CA PHE A 60 4.84 -7.56 3.58
C PHE A 60 4.20 -7.11 2.26
N LEU A 61 5.03 -6.88 1.23
CA LEU A 61 4.56 -6.46 -0.08
C LEU A 61 3.77 -7.57 -0.79
N GLN A 62 4.22 -8.82 -0.69
CA GLN A 62 3.49 -9.98 -1.21
C GLN A 62 2.13 -10.11 -0.53
N ALA A 63 2.09 -10.00 0.81
CA ALA A 63 0.85 -10.07 1.57
C ALA A 63 -0.14 -8.97 1.15
N ASN A 64 0.32 -7.75 0.85
CA ASN A 64 -0.56 -6.67 0.37
C ASN A 64 -1.22 -7.01 -0.97
N VAL A 65 -0.47 -7.60 -1.92
CA VAL A 65 -0.98 -7.99 -3.24
C VAL A 65 -2.10 -9.02 -3.13
N GLU A 66 -2.03 -9.90 -2.14
CA GLU A 66 -3.04 -10.95 -1.93
C GLU A 66 -4.24 -10.45 -1.10
N ARG A 67 -3.98 -9.72 -0.02
CA ARG A 67 -4.99 -9.41 1.01
C ARG A 67 -5.84 -8.19 0.72
N ILE A 68 -5.31 -7.21 -0.01
CA ILE A 68 -6.05 -5.99 -0.33
C ILE A 68 -7.28 -6.31 -1.21
N PRO A 69 -7.17 -7.13 -2.27
CA PRO A 69 -8.34 -7.58 -3.04
C PRO A 69 -9.39 -8.30 -2.19
N GLU A 70 -8.97 -9.17 -1.25
CA GLU A 70 -9.89 -9.84 -0.33
C GLU A 70 -10.63 -8.83 0.55
N LEU A 71 -9.94 -7.80 1.04
CA LEU A 71 -10.53 -6.76 1.87
C LEU A 71 -11.57 -5.93 1.10
N HIS A 72 -11.35 -5.65 -0.18
CA HIS A 72 -12.35 -5.00 -1.05
C HIS A 72 -13.66 -5.81 -1.12
N MET A 73 -13.57 -7.14 -1.18
CA MET A 73 -14.76 -8.01 -1.23
C MET A 73 -15.59 -7.99 0.06
N ARG A 74 -15.00 -7.53 1.18
CA ARG A 74 -15.66 -7.48 2.49
C ARG A 74 -16.29 -6.12 2.82
N MET A 75 -16.29 -5.16 1.90
CA MET A 75 -16.78 -3.80 2.17
C MET A 75 -18.26 -3.73 2.61
N SER A 76 -19.08 -4.73 2.27
CA SER A 76 -20.46 -4.81 2.76
C SER A 76 -20.59 -5.15 4.25
N ASP A 77 -19.52 -5.67 4.87
CA ASP A 77 -19.40 -5.94 6.29
C ASP A 77 -18.45 -4.90 6.91
N VAL A 78 -19.03 -3.81 7.42
CA VAL A 78 -18.29 -2.64 7.89
C VAL A 78 -17.33 -2.99 9.03
N ASP A 79 -17.74 -3.86 9.95
CA ASP A 79 -16.91 -4.24 11.10
C ASP A 79 -15.73 -5.11 10.66
N ALA A 80 -15.97 -6.07 9.78
CA ALA A 80 -14.89 -6.90 9.22
C ALA A 80 -13.94 -6.07 8.35
N TYR A 81 -14.45 -5.11 7.59
CA TYR A 81 -13.65 -4.21 6.77
C TYR A 81 -12.77 -3.30 7.63
N ALA A 82 -13.33 -2.70 8.68
CA ALA A 82 -12.59 -1.87 9.63
C ALA A 82 -11.49 -2.68 10.35
N ALA A 83 -11.81 -3.87 10.85
CA ALA A 83 -10.84 -4.75 11.48
C ALA A 83 -9.71 -5.16 10.52
N GLY A 84 -10.02 -5.37 9.24
CA GLY A 84 -9.02 -5.63 8.20
C GLY A 84 -8.10 -4.44 7.94
N LEU A 85 -8.64 -3.21 7.91
CA LEU A 85 -7.85 -1.98 7.82
C LEU A 85 -6.93 -1.81 9.03
N ASP A 86 -7.42 -2.07 10.24
CA ASP A 86 -6.61 -2.00 11.47
C ASP A 86 -5.47 -3.01 11.46
N ALA A 87 -5.71 -4.21 10.93
CA ALA A 87 -4.66 -5.21 10.75
C ALA A 87 -3.59 -4.75 9.75
N LEU A 88 -3.98 -4.17 8.61
CA LEU A 88 -3.04 -3.60 7.65
C LEU A 88 -2.20 -2.47 8.28
N CYS A 89 -2.82 -1.59 9.07
CA CYS A 89 -2.09 -0.54 9.79
C CYS A 89 -1.03 -1.11 10.75
N ARG A 90 -1.36 -2.20 11.47
CA ARG A 90 -0.39 -2.89 12.34
C ARG A 90 0.78 -3.46 11.55
N GLU A 91 0.51 -4.09 10.40
CA GLU A 91 1.56 -4.68 9.57
C GLU A 91 2.45 -3.64 8.91
N VAL A 92 1.89 -2.48 8.52
CA VAL A 92 2.68 -1.32 8.11
C VAL A 92 3.62 -0.93 9.24
N ALA A 93 3.13 -0.79 10.47
CA ALA A 93 3.97 -0.43 11.62
C ALA A 93 5.08 -1.47 11.87
N GLU A 94 4.77 -2.77 11.80
CA GLU A 94 5.76 -3.85 11.93
C GLU A 94 6.80 -3.83 10.80
N CYS A 95 6.37 -3.58 9.55
CA CYS A 95 7.27 -3.42 8.41
C CYS A 95 8.20 -2.23 8.63
N LEU A 96 7.64 -1.09 9.06
CA LEU A 96 8.43 0.09 9.40
C LEU A 96 9.42 -0.23 10.50
N LEU A 97 9.06 -0.93 11.58
CA LEU A 97 9.98 -1.32 12.66
C LEU A 97 11.12 -2.24 12.19
N ARG A 98 10.83 -3.17 11.26
CA ARG A 98 11.87 -4.01 10.62
C ARG A 98 12.85 -3.20 9.77
N HIS A 99 12.37 -2.10 9.17
CA HIS A 99 13.18 -1.14 8.43
C HIS A 99 13.89 -0.12 9.33
N SER A 100 13.24 0.28 10.42
CA SER A 100 13.62 1.34 11.35
C SER A 100 14.17 0.79 12.67
N SER A 101 14.75 -0.41 12.68
CA SER A 101 15.80 -0.70 13.66
C SER A 101 16.86 0.38 13.41
N LEU A 102 16.74 1.46 14.17
CA LEU A 102 17.36 2.77 13.96
C LEU A 102 18.87 2.61 13.83
N GLU A 103 19.52 3.63 13.27
CA GLU A 103 20.97 3.84 13.28
C GLU A 103 21.55 3.92 14.71
N GLU A 104 21.37 2.92 15.58
CA GLU A 104 22.13 2.77 16.82
C GLU A 104 23.42 2.01 16.55
N LYS A 105 24.27 2.60 15.71
CA LYS A 105 25.74 2.49 15.82
C LYS A 105 26.37 3.74 15.21
N THR A 106 26.37 4.84 15.94
CA THR A 106 27.53 5.76 15.95
C THR A 106 27.66 6.39 17.32
#